data_AF-A0AAV9EJ68-F1
#
_entry.id   AF-A0AAV9EJ68-F1
#
_cell.length_a   1.000
_cell.length_b   1.000
_cell.length_c   1.000
_cell.angle_alpha   90.00
_cell.angle_beta   90.00
_cell.angle_gamma   90.00
#
_symmetry.space_group_name_H-M   'P 1'
#
loop_
_entity.id
_entity.type
_entity.pdbx_description
1 polymer ?
#
loop_
_entity_poly.entity_id
_entity_poly.type
_entity_poly.pdbx_seq_one_letter_code
_entity_poly.pdbx_strand_id
1 'polypeptide(L)' 'MEVKALLKRLGVEPLVIELDELGPQGPQLQKVLERLTGQFTVPNVFIDTVRLYRKGELVPLLSETSGKILESKSLQRP' A
#
# COMPACT_ATOMS: atom_id res chain seq x y z
N MET A 1 -10.45 12.34 7.40
CA MET A 1 -9.23 11.53 7.64
C MET A 1 -8.10 12.01 6.73
N GLU A 2 -6.88 12.07 7.26
CA GLU A 2 -5.69 12.60 6.58
C GLU A 2 -5.38 11.87 5.26
N VAL A 3 -5.43 10.54 5.23
CA VAL A 3 -5.12 9.73 4.03
C VAL A 3 -6.07 10.01 2.86
N LYS A 4 -7.38 10.05 3.09
CA LYS A 4 -8.37 10.35 2.04
C LYS A 4 -8.18 11.77 1.47
N ALA A 5 -7.91 12.74 2.35
CA ALA A 5 -7.64 14.11 1.95
C ALA A 5 -6.32 14.24 1.15
N LEU A 6 -5.29 13.50 1.54
CA LEU A 6 -4.01 13.44 0.82
C LEU A 6 -4.20 12.88 -0.59
N LEU A 7 -4.85 11.71 -0.73
CA LEU A 7 -5.06 11.09 -2.04
C LEU A 7 -5.89 11.99 -2.97
N LYS A 8 -6.93 12.65 -2.43
CA LYS A 8 -7.72 13.63 -3.18
C LYS A 8 -6.86 14.81 -3.67
N ARG A 9 -5.99 15.36 -2.81
CA ARG A 9 -5.05 16.44 -3.19
C ARG A 9 -4.06 16.01 -4.27
N LEU A 10 -3.66 14.74 -4.29
CA LEU A 10 -2.79 14.17 -5.32
C LEU A 10 -3.54 13.82 -6.62
N GLY A 11 -4.84 14.10 -6.71
CA GLY A 11 -5.66 13.78 -7.89
C GLY A 11 -5.91 12.27 -8.06
N VAL A 12 -5.76 11.49 -6.99
CA VAL A 12 -6.01 10.04 -7.01
C VAL A 12 -7.42 9.76 -6.50
N GLU A 13 -8.15 8.94 -7.23
CA GLU A 13 -9.45 8.40 -6.82
C GLU A 13 -9.30 6.94 -6.38
N PRO A 14 -9.15 6.66 -5.07
CA PRO A 14 -9.03 5.30 -4.58
C PRO A 14 -10.41 4.63 -4.47
N LEU A 15 -10.43 3.30 -4.55
CA LEU A 15 -11.56 2.53 -4.02
C LEU A 15 -11.54 2.64 -2.49
N VAL A 16 -12.62 3.16 -1.91
CA VAL A 16 -12.79 3.29 -0.45
C VAL A 16 -13.74 2.22 0.04
N ILE A 17 -13.32 1.47 1.07
CA ILE A 17 -14.15 0.50 1.77
C ILE A 17 -14.28 0.98 3.21
N GLU A 18 -15.48 1.41 3.60
CA GLU A 18 -15.80 1.85 4.96
C GLU A 18 -16.25 0.63 5.78
N LEU A 19 -15.38 0.15 6.67
CA LEU A 19 -15.65 -1.09 7.42
C LEU A 19 -16.89 -0.98 8.32
N ASP A 20 -17.17 0.22 8.83
CA ASP A 20 -18.33 0.53 9.67
C ASP A 20 -19.66 0.49 8.90
N GLU A 21 -19.63 0.61 7.58
CA GLU A 21 -20.81 0.50 6.72
C GLU A 21 -21.12 -0.95 6.28
N LEU A 22 -20.21 -1.90 6.57
CA LEU A 22 -20.36 -3.33 6.21
C LEU A 22 -21.20 -4.14 7.23
N GLY A 23 -21.76 -3.47 8.25
CA GLY A 23 -22.58 -4.12 9.27
C GLY A 23 -21.81 -5.23 10.02
N PRO A 24 -22.41 -6.42 10.24
CA PRO A 24 -21.78 -7.49 11.02
C PRO A 24 -20.45 -8.01 10.46
N GLN A 25 -20.17 -7.80 9.18
CA GLN A 25 -18.92 -8.25 8.53
C GLN A 25 -17.75 -7.31 8.80
N GLY A 26 -17.99 -6.03 9.08
CA GLY A 26 -16.95 -5.03 9.33
C GLY A 26 -15.94 -5.45 10.39
N PRO A 27 -16.37 -5.83 11.61
CA PRO A 27 -15.48 -6.29 12.67
C PRO A 27 -14.70 -7.58 12.31
N GLN A 28 -15.28 -8.46 11.50
CA GLN A 28 -14.60 -9.68 11.05
C GLN A 28 -13.48 -9.33 10.06
N LEU A 29 -13.77 -8.45 9.10
CA LEU A 29 -12.79 -7.99 8.13
C LEU A 29 -11.65 -7.21 8.80
N GLN A 30 -11.92 -6.40 9.83
CA GLN A 30 -10.88 -5.71 10.59
C GLN A 30 -9.91 -6.69 11.27
N LYS A 31 -10.41 -7.79 11.85
CA LYS A 31 -9.54 -8.84 12.43
C LYS A 31 -8.69 -9.55 11.37
N VAL A 32 -9.22 -9.73 10.16
CA VAL A 32 -8.46 -10.30 9.05
C VAL A 32 -7.37 -9.32 8.60
N LEU A 33 -7.69 -8.04 8.47
CA LEU A 33 -6.72 -7.00 8.14
C LEU A 33 -5.60 -6.95 9.18
N GLU A 34 -5.92 -6.96 10.47
CA GLU A 34 -4.94 -7.04 11.56
C GLU A 34 -3.99 -8.23 11.41
N ARG A 35 -4.50 -9.42 11.08
CA ARG A 35 -3.66 -10.62 10.87
C ARG A 35 -2.77 -10.52 9.64
N LEU A 36 -3.25 -9.87 8.58
CA LEU A 36 -2.52 -9.75 7.31
C LEU A 36 -1.48 -8.64 7.34
N THR A 37 -1.78 -7.52 7.97
CA THR A 37 -0.95 -6.31 7.95
C THR A 37 -0.23 -6.05 9.26
N GLY A 38 -0.61 -6.73 10.35
CA GLY A 38 -0.17 -6.41 11.71
C GLY A 38 -0.82 -5.15 12.28
N GLN A 39 -1.75 -4.52 11.55
CA GLN A 39 -2.35 -3.24 11.92
C GLN A 39 -3.82 -3.40 12.32
N PHE A 40 -4.12 -3.14 13.59
CA PHE A 40 -5.49 -3.20 14.12
C PHE A 40 -6.37 -2.03 13.69
N THR A 41 -5.79 -0.84 13.50
CA THR A 41 -6.53 0.40 13.25
C THR A 41 -6.68 0.70 11.76
N VAL A 42 -7.78 1.37 11.41
CA VAL A 42 -7.90 2.05 10.12
C VAL A 42 -7.09 3.37 10.12
N PRO A 43 -6.62 3.85 8.96
CA PRO A 43 -6.77 3.28 7.61
C PRO A 43 -5.70 2.23 7.25
N ASN A 44 -6.07 1.29 6.37
CA ASN A 44 -5.12 0.46 5.62
C ASN A 44 -5.18 0.87 4.13
N VAL A 45 -4.03 0.99 3.46
CA VAL A 45 -3.94 1.35 2.05
C VAL A 45 -3.24 0.23 1.29
N PHE A 46 -3.89 -0.29 0.25
CA PHE A 46 -3.36 -1.35 -0.58
C PHE A 46 -3.05 -0.82 -1.98
N ILE A 47 -1.91 -1.23 -2.53
CA ILE A 47 -1.45 -0.82 -3.86
C ILE A 47 -1.19 -2.07 -4.69
N ASP A 48 -1.70 -2.09 -5.92
CA ASP A 48 -1.45 -3.17 -6.88
C ASP A 48 -0.02 -3.09 -7.44
N THR A 49 0.89 -3.80 -6.78
CA THR A 49 2.31 -3.81 -7.14
C THR A 49 2.57 -4.50 -8.47
N VAL A 50 1.77 -5.50 -8.87
CA VAL A 50 1.95 -6.21 -10.15
C VAL A 50 1.64 -5.26 -11.31
N ARG A 51 0.55 -4.49 -11.20
CA ARG A 51 0.24 -3.47 -12.21
C ARG A 51 1.31 -2.40 -12.29
N LEU A 52 1.81 -1.90 -11.15
CA LEU A 52 2.91 -0.92 -11.12
C LEU A 52 4.20 -1.49 -11.73
N TYR A 53 4.51 -2.76 -11.45
CA TYR A 53 5.70 -3.41 -12.01
C TYR A 53 5.62 -3.52 -13.54
N ARG A 54 4.47 -3.93 -14.07
CA ARG A 54 4.24 -4.02 -15.53
C ARG A 54 4.35 -2.67 -16.24
N LYS A 55 4.10 -1.57 -15.53
CA LYS A 55 4.28 -0.20 -16.04
C LYS A 55 5.69 0.37 -15.84
N GLY A 56 6.58 -0.36 -15.16
CA GLY A 56 7.91 0.15 -14.78
C GLY A 56 7.88 1.18 -13.63
N GLU A 57 6.74 1.37 -12.97
CA GLU A 57 6.53 2.40 -11.94
C GLU A 57 6.86 1.90 -10.53
N LEU A 58 6.87 0.58 -10.31
CA LEU A 58 7.09 0.01 -8.97
C LEU A 58 8.51 0.24 -8.44
N VAL A 59 9.53 0.02 -9.27
CA VAL A 59 10.94 0.11 -8.85
C VAL A 59 11.31 1.55 -8.44
N PRO A 60 10.96 2.61 -9.21
CA PRO A 60 11.16 3.99 -8.76
C PRO A 60 10.48 4.28 -7.41
N LEU A 61 9.21 3.92 -7.28
CA LEU A 61 8.42 4.15 -6.05
C LEU A 61 9.07 3.52 -4.81
N LEU A 62 9.56 2.29 -4.93
CA LEU A 62 10.22 1.60 -3.81
C LEU A 62 11.62 2.15 -3.52
N SER A 63 12.33 2.62 -4.56
CA SER A 63 13.72 3.10 -4.45
C SER A 63 13.82 4.45 -3.75
N GLU A 64 12.86 5.33 -3.99
CA GLU A 64 12.74 6.63 -3.30
C GLU A 64 12.46 6.46 -1.81
N THR A 65 11.70 5.42 -1.45
CA THR A 65 11.24 5.18 -0.07
C THR A 65 12.26 4.39 0.75
N SER A 66 13.06 3.52 0.11
CA SER A 66 13.98 2.60 0.80
C SER A 66 15.38 3.17 1.03
N GLY A 67 15.69 4.39 0.60
CA GLY A 67 16.99 5.06 0.82
C GLY A 67 18.21 4.13 0.58
N LYS A 68 18.50 3.77 -0.68
CA LYS A 68 19.58 2.85 -1.09
C LYS A 68 19.39 1.38 -0.65
N ILE A 69 18.61 0.60 -1.39
CA ILE A 69 18.78 -0.87 -1.44
C ILE A 69 18.64 -1.37 -2.88
N LEU A 70 19.32 -0.76 -3.86
CA LEU A 70 19.50 -1.40 -5.18
C LEU A 70 20.90 -1.18 -5.80
N GLU A 71 21.83 -0.47 -5.13
CA GLU A 71 23.25 -0.48 -5.49
C GLU A 71 24.03 -1.47 -4.63
N SER A 72 23.82 -2.78 -4.81
CA SER A 72 24.78 -3.78 -4.31
C SER A 72 24.57 -5.20 -4.86
N LYS A 73 24.20 -5.38 -6.14
CA LYS A 73 24.38 -6.69 -6.82
C LYS A 73 24.87 -6.61 -8.27
N SER A 74 25.62 -5.55 -8.62
CA SER A 74 26.27 -5.40 -9.92
C SER A 74 27.80 -5.27 -9.81
N LEU A 75 28.43 -5.90 -8.81
CA LEU A 75 29.88 -6.11 -8.77
C LEU A 75 30.18 -7.39 -7.99
N GLN A 76 30.06 -8.51 -8.68
CA GLN A 76 30.92 -9.69 -8.53
C GLN A 76 30.53 -10.67 -9.64
N ARG A 77 31.16 -10.48 -10.81
CA ARG A 77 31.50 -11.59 -11.69
C ARG A 77 32.92 -12.02 -11.29
N PRO A 78 33.13 -13.28 -10.91
CA PRO A 78 34.16 -14.10 -11.50
C PRO A 78 33.62 -14.78 -12.77
#